data_AF-A0A2G8JRT6-F1
#
_entry.id   AF-A0A2G8JRT6-F1
#
_cell.length_a   1.000
_cell.length_b   1.000
_cell.length_c   1.000
_cell.angle_alpha   90.00
_cell.angle_beta   90.00
_cell.angle_gamma   90.00
#
_symmetry.space_group_name_H-M   'P 1'
#
loop_
_entity.id
_entity.type
_entity.pdbx_description
1 polymer ?
#
loop_
_entity_poly.entity_id
_entity_poly.type
_entity_poly.pdbx_seq_one_letter_code
_entity_poly.pdbx_strand_id
1 'polypeptide(L)'
;MFATSRCAGSSWDRWAGLVCRRSGRVLRPARLPCHAEGCLWRRGRGMRVVREQKDLAENFQRASSEAKAAFGNGEMFIERYIESPRHIEVQILGDKYGNVIHLFERDCSVQRRHQKLIEIAPAPHLDAAVRERISADAVKLAQSVGYQNAGTVEFLLDGNGNHYFIEVNARLQVEHTVTEEVTGVDLVQSQIRIADGHSLPDLNLTQEKVHIQGSALQCRITTEDPAKAFQPDTEVGKVWASESIVPLDLRAPWCHLTMIHSSLKSSQIEDHESAVKKMLRALAEFRIRGVKTNIPFLENVLKHEQFVTGKVDTSFIDENPDLTQKLVPGQNRAQKLLYYFANLMVNGPSTPLATGLMPANVKPSVPPQRGHELPQGFRDAYVKGGPEAFARAVRHHKGLLLTDTTFRDAHQSLLATRVRTFDLKNISPFVSQNFNNLFSVENWGGATFDVAMRFLHECPWERLAILRKEIPNIPFQMLLRGANAVGYTSYPDNVVFNGEFSDPSKTKYTLGYYMDLADELVKAGTHVLGIKDMAGLLKPEATTLLVTALRDKYPDLPIHLHTHDTAGLGLPT
;
A
#
# COMPACT_ATOMS: atom_id res chain seq x y z
N MET A 1 35.60 28.79 -29.06
CA MET A 1 36.78 29.37 -29.73
C MET A 1 37.80 28.26 -29.99
N PHE A 2 38.19 28.06 -31.26
CA PHE A 2 39.27 27.17 -31.69
C PHE A 2 40.58 27.98 -31.88
N ALA A 3 41.75 27.41 -31.54
CA ALA A 3 43.05 27.66 -32.21
C ALA A 3 44.20 26.78 -31.64
N THR A 4 45.07 26.35 -32.55
CA THR A 4 46.20 25.42 -32.41
C THR A 4 47.59 26.12 -32.33
N SER A 5 48.54 25.44 -31.66
CA SER A 5 50.00 25.30 -31.98
C SER A 5 51.11 26.10 -31.24
N ARG A 6 52.07 25.29 -30.74
CA ARG A 6 53.56 25.35 -30.62
C ARG A 6 54.34 26.13 -29.52
N CYS A 7 55.30 25.36 -28.97
CA CYS A 7 56.63 25.66 -28.39
C CYS A 7 56.83 25.78 -26.85
N ALA A 8 57.54 24.74 -26.35
CA ALA A 8 58.60 24.61 -25.33
C ALA A 8 58.79 25.63 -24.18
N GLY A 9 59.05 25.10 -22.98
CA GLY A 9 59.80 25.79 -21.91
C GLY A 9 59.29 25.53 -20.48
N SER A 10 60.19 25.03 -19.64
CA SER A 10 60.06 24.63 -18.23
C SER A 10 59.66 25.72 -17.22
N SER A 11 58.90 25.36 -16.18
CA SER A 11 59.21 25.50 -14.74
C SER A 11 57.93 25.54 -13.89
N TRP A 12 57.88 24.73 -12.85
CA TRP A 12 56.81 24.65 -11.87
C TRP A 12 56.95 25.76 -10.83
N ASP A 13 55.94 26.64 -10.72
CA ASP A 13 55.37 27.10 -9.44
C ASP A 13 54.34 28.23 -9.66
N ARG A 14 53.24 28.15 -8.89
CA ARG A 14 52.16 29.13 -8.63
C ARG A 14 50.82 28.98 -9.39
N TRP A 15 49.77 28.91 -8.56
CA TRP A 15 48.32 29.10 -8.81
C TRP A 15 47.64 28.11 -9.78
N ALA A 16 47.07 27.04 -9.22
CA ALA A 16 46.37 25.98 -9.94
C ALA A 16 44.96 26.41 -10.41
N GLY A 17 44.80 26.60 -11.71
CA GLY A 17 43.54 26.72 -12.46
C GLY A 17 43.37 25.57 -13.47
N LEU A 18 42.17 25.47 -14.08
CA LEU A 18 41.69 24.38 -14.95
C LEU A 18 42.75 23.72 -15.85
N VAL A 19 42.77 22.38 -15.85
CA VAL A 19 43.59 21.55 -16.73
C VAL A 19 42.78 21.08 -17.93
N CYS A 20 42.98 21.70 -19.09
CA CYS A 20 42.76 21.05 -20.40
C CYS A 20 44.14 20.76 -21.01
N ARG A 21 44.48 19.48 -21.16
CA ARG A 21 45.86 18.99 -21.47
C ARG A 21 46.39 19.34 -22.87
N ARG A 22 45.70 20.17 -23.67
CA ARG A 22 46.05 20.41 -25.08
C ARG A 22 46.61 21.79 -25.46
N SER A 23 46.66 22.80 -24.57
CA SER A 23 47.08 24.15 -25.02
C SER A 23 47.92 25.01 -24.07
N GLY A 24 48.30 24.55 -22.87
CA GLY A 24 49.36 25.22 -22.07
C GLY A 24 49.13 26.69 -21.67
N ARG A 25 47.93 27.25 -21.85
CA ARG A 25 47.57 28.60 -21.39
C ARG A 25 46.35 28.56 -20.44
N VAL A 26 46.53 29.14 -19.26
CA VAL A 26 45.51 29.37 -18.23
C VAL A 26 44.76 30.67 -18.57
N LEU A 27 43.43 30.65 -18.70
CA LEU A 27 42.64 31.85 -19.06
C LEU A 27 41.76 32.45 -17.95
N ARG A 28 41.66 31.88 -16.73
CA ARG A 28 41.22 32.49 -15.43
C ARG A 28 40.92 31.42 -14.36
N PRO A 29 40.93 31.75 -13.05
CA PRO A 29 40.54 30.81 -11.98
C PRO A 29 39.04 30.47 -12.05
N ALA A 30 38.69 29.20 -11.77
CA ALA A 30 37.30 28.75 -11.69
C ALA A 30 36.59 29.41 -10.51
N ARG A 31 35.38 29.93 -10.72
CA ARG A 31 34.50 30.35 -9.62
C ARG A 31 33.84 29.12 -9.02
N LEU A 32 33.95 28.94 -7.71
CA LEU A 32 33.24 27.91 -6.95
C LEU A 32 31.79 28.34 -6.65
N PRO A 33 30.84 27.41 -6.49
CA PRO A 33 30.97 25.97 -6.71
C PRO A 33 31.13 25.61 -8.20
N CYS A 34 31.84 24.53 -8.50
CA CYS A 34 32.08 24.05 -9.85
C CYS A 34 31.80 22.54 -9.99
N HIS A 35 31.62 22.10 -11.24
CA HIS A 35 31.32 20.72 -11.59
C HIS A 35 32.48 20.15 -12.40
N ALA A 36 33.03 19.00 -12.01
CA ALA A 36 34.08 18.31 -12.77
C ALA A 36 33.47 17.14 -13.55
N GLU A 37 33.66 17.15 -14.87
CA GLU A 37 32.94 16.26 -15.79
C GLU A 37 33.84 15.70 -16.88
N GLY A 38 33.67 14.42 -17.22
CA GLY A 38 34.46 13.73 -18.24
C GLY A 38 34.01 14.08 -19.66
N CYS A 39 34.95 14.16 -20.62
CA CYS A 39 34.65 14.44 -22.03
C CYS A 39 33.73 13.40 -22.71
N LEU A 40 33.64 12.20 -22.13
CA LEU A 40 32.79 11.10 -22.58
C LEU A 40 32.02 10.56 -21.38
N TRP A 41 31.05 11.33 -20.86
CA TRP A 41 30.16 10.88 -19.78
C TRP A 41 28.78 10.50 -20.35
N ARG A 42 28.12 9.53 -19.72
CA ARG A 42 26.69 9.19 -19.98
C ARG A 42 26.04 8.73 -18.68
N ARG A 43 24.80 9.16 -18.44
CA ARG A 43 23.96 8.75 -17.29
C ARG A 43 24.57 9.04 -15.90
N GLY A 44 25.23 10.18 -15.73
CA GLY A 44 25.69 10.66 -14.42
C GLY A 44 26.97 10.01 -13.88
N ARG A 45 27.67 9.17 -14.66
CA ARG A 45 28.95 8.55 -14.26
C ARG A 45 30.13 9.38 -14.75
N GLY A 46 31.10 9.67 -13.86
CA GLY A 46 32.24 10.52 -14.17
C GLY A 46 32.01 12.03 -13.90
N MET A 47 31.08 12.35 -13.01
CA MET A 47 30.66 13.70 -12.62
C MET A 47 30.79 13.90 -11.11
N ARG A 48 31.32 15.04 -10.65
CA ARG A 48 31.39 15.41 -9.22
C ARG A 48 31.21 16.91 -9.01
N VAL A 49 30.41 17.27 -8.00
CA VAL A 49 30.25 18.65 -7.51
C VAL A 49 31.41 18.98 -6.56
N VAL A 50 32.05 20.13 -6.76
CA VAL A 50 33.12 20.65 -5.89
C VAL A 50 32.67 22.00 -5.33
N ARG A 51 32.43 22.05 -4.01
CA ARG A 51 32.01 23.27 -3.31
C ARG A 51 33.19 24.04 -2.74
N GLU A 52 34.23 23.35 -2.29
CA GLU A 52 35.43 23.96 -1.72
C GLU A 52 36.69 23.63 -2.53
N GLN A 53 37.62 24.58 -2.60
CA GLN A 53 38.86 24.42 -3.38
C GLN A 53 39.70 23.22 -2.93
N LYS A 54 39.67 22.91 -1.62
CA LYS A 54 40.45 21.81 -1.03
C LYS A 54 40.03 20.44 -1.58
N ASP A 55 38.76 20.31 -1.98
CA ASP A 55 38.18 19.04 -2.43
C ASP A 55 38.36 18.81 -3.95
N LEU A 56 38.88 19.81 -4.68
CA LEU A 56 38.97 19.77 -6.14
C LEU A 56 39.90 18.66 -6.63
N ALA A 57 41.09 18.54 -6.05
CA ALA A 57 42.10 17.58 -6.50
C ALA A 57 41.62 16.13 -6.36
N GLU A 58 41.06 15.79 -5.19
CA GLU A 58 40.54 14.44 -4.92
C GLU A 58 39.36 14.10 -5.83
N ASN A 59 38.36 14.99 -5.92
CA ASN A 59 37.16 14.74 -6.72
C ASN A 59 37.48 14.65 -8.22
N PHE A 60 38.39 15.48 -8.73
CA PHE A 60 38.84 15.43 -10.12
C PHE A 60 39.52 14.09 -10.45
N GLN A 61 40.40 13.62 -9.56
CA GLN A 61 41.11 12.35 -9.78
C GLN A 61 40.15 11.14 -9.73
N ARG A 62 39.17 11.16 -8.81
CA ARG A 62 38.14 10.12 -8.72
C ARG A 62 37.24 10.11 -9.96
N ALA A 63 36.76 11.28 -10.39
CA ALA A 63 35.92 11.41 -11.58
C ALA A 63 36.66 10.98 -12.86
N SER A 64 37.93 11.39 -13.03
CA SER A 64 38.78 10.97 -14.16
C SER A 64 39.03 9.46 -14.17
N SER A 65 39.23 8.85 -13.00
CA SER A 65 39.43 7.40 -12.87
C SER A 65 38.15 6.61 -13.19
N GLU A 66 36.99 7.07 -12.70
CA GLU A 66 35.67 6.50 -13.05
C GLU A 66 35.39 6.61 -14.56
N ALA A 67 35.62 7.78 -15.16
CA ALA A 67 35.42 8.01 -16.59
C ALA A 67 36.32 7.08 -17.43
N LYS A 68 37.60 6.96 -17.06
CA LYS A 68 38.54 6.06 -17.74
C LYS A 68 38.11 4.60 -17.62
N ALA A 69 37.65 4.18 -16.44
CA ALA A 69 37.21 2.80 -16.21
C ALA A 69 35.92 2.46 -16.97
N ALA A 70 34.96 3.40 -17.04
CA ALA A 70 33.66 3.18 -17.66
C ALA A 70 33.68 3.38 -19.19
N PHE A 71 34.49 4.31 -19.70
CA PHE A 71 34.42 4.79 -21.08
C PHE A 71 35.77 4.78 -21.82
N GLY A 72 36.86 4.36 -21.17
CA GLY A 72 38.20 4.27 -21.78
C GLY A 72 38.93 5.61 -21.92
N ASN A 73 38.29 6.75 -21.62
CA ASN A 73 38.87 8.09 -21.65
C ASN A 73 38.64 8.81 -20.32
N GLY A 74 39.70 9.37 -19.74
CA GLY A 74 39.66 10.12 -18.48
C GLY A 74 39.89 11.63 -18.64
N GLU A 75 39.80 12.17 -19.86
CA GLU A 75 39.80 13.62 -20.07
C GLU A 75 38.61 14.27 -19.36
N MET A 76 38.86 15.39 -18.72
CA MET A 76 37.89 16.12 -17.90
C MET A 76 37.87 17.60 -18.29
N PHE A 77 36.72 18.23 -18.12
CA PHE A 77 36.55 19.67 -18.09
C PHE A 77 35.86 20.09 -16.78
N ILE A 78 35.84 21.39 -16.50
CA ILE A 78 35.19 21.95 -15.31
C ILE A 78 34.20 23.01 -15.75
N GLU A 79 32.99 22.94 -15.23
CA GLU A 79 31.93 23.91 -15.48
C GLU A 79 31.49 24.61 -14.21
N ARG A 80 30.77 25.72 -14.38
CA ARG A 80 30.11 26.38 -13.25
C ARG A 80 28.95 25.49 -12.79
N TYR A 81 28.87 25.21 -11.49
CA TYR A 81 27.72 24.51 -10.94
C TYR A 81 26.55 25.49 -10.81
N ILE A 82 25.39 25.10 -11.34
CA ILE A 82 24.14 25.84 -11.21
C ILE A 82 23.35 25.18 -10.09
N GLU A 83 22.91 25.96 -9.11
CA GLU A 83 22.15 25.44 -7.98
C GLU A 83 20.67 25.33 -8.34
N SER A 84 20.07 24.17 -8.02
CA SER A 84 18.67 23.82 -8.27
C SER A 84 18.14 24.27 -9.64
N PRO A 85 18.82 23.94 -10.77
CA PRO A 85 18.32 24.25 -12.09
C PRO A 85 17.15 23.35 -12.47
N ARG A 86 16.28 23.87 -13.34
CA ARG A 86 15.41 23.02 -14.17
C ARG A 86 16.22 22.45 -15.32
N HIS A 87 16.03 21.16 -15.60
CA HIS A 87 16.60 20.53 -16.79
C HIS A 87 15.57 20.61 -17.91
N ILE A 88 15.80 21.52 -18.85
CA ILE A 88 14.91 21.77 -20.00
C ILE A 88 15.61 21.31 -21.27
N GLU A 89 14.91 20.56 -22.10
CA GLU A 89 15.48 20.07 -23.35
C GLU A 89 14.53 20.34 -24.52
N VAL A 90 15.09 20.67 -25.68
CA VAL A 90 14.32 21.03 -26.89
C VAL A 90 14.48 19.94 -27.93
N GLN A 91 13.34 19.41 -28.38
CA GLN A 91 13.31 18.48 -29.50
C GLN A 91 13.54 19.23 -30.81
N ILE A 92 14.49 18.76 -31.61
CA ILE A 92 14.76 19.30 -32.95
C ILE A 92 14.60 18.22 -34.02
N LEU A 93 14.20 18.66 -35.21
CA LEU A 93 14.24 17.88 -36.45
C LEU A 93 14.94 18.72 -37.52
N GLY A 94 15.95 18.15 -38.17
CA GLY A 94 16.63 18.76 -39.32
C GLY A 94 16.59 17.86 -40.54
N ASP A 95 16.54 18.44 -41.74
CA ASP A 95 16.70 17.71 -42.99
C ASP A 95 18.03 18.00 -43.71
N LYS A 96 18.30 17.26 -44.79
CA LYS A 96 19.51 17.45 -45.60
C LYS A 96 19.50 18.74 -46.45
N TYR A 97 18.38 19.46 -46.48
CA TYR A 97 18.18 20.68 -47.26
C TYR A 97 18.41 21.96 -46.43
N GLY A 98 18.76 21.80 -45.15
CA GLY A 98 19.05 22.90 -44.24
C GLY A 98 17.84 23.42 -43.47
N ASN A 99 16.67 22.77 -43.60
CA ASN A 99 15.51 23.12 -42.77
C ASN A 99 15.68 22.50 -41.39
N VAL A 100 15.39 23.28 -40.35
CA VAL A 100 15.39 22.83 -38.95
C VAL A 100 14.19 23.43 -38.24
N ILE A 101 13.44 22.61 -37.51
CA ILE A 101 12.32 23.03 -36.66
C ILE A 101 12.53 22.51 -35.23
N HIS A 102 11.88 23.15 -34.26
CA HIS A 102 11.73 22.59 -32.92
C HIS A 102 10.31 22.06 -32.69
N LEU A 103 10.19 20.99 -31.91
CA LEU A 103 8.93 20.42 -31.43
C LEU A 103 8.73 20.74 -29.94
N PHE A 104 9.00 21.99 -29.59
CA PHE A 104 8.97 22.52 -28.23
C PHE A 104 9.90 21.80 -27.25
N GLU A 105 9.74 22.13 -25.97
CA GLU A 105 10.57 21.67 -24.87
C GLU A 105 9.93 20.57 -24.03
N ARG A 106 10.77 19.83 -23.32
CA ARG A 106 10.41 18.91 -22.24
C ARG A 106 11.08 19.36 -20.95
N ASP A 107 10.38 19.19 -19.84
CA ASP A 107 10.95 19.31 -18.51
C ASP A 107 11.33 17.92 -17.99
N CYS A 108 12.64 17.74 -17.78
CA CYS A 108 13.23 16.50 -17.28
C CYS A 108 13.85 16.70 -15.89
N SER A 109 13.39 17.68 -15.11
CA SER A 109 14.00 18.06 -13.83
C SER A 109 13.84 17.00 -12.75
N VAL A 110 12.82 16.13 -12.83
CA VAL A 110 12.63 15.05 -11.86
C VAL A 110 13.64 13.92 -12.12
N GLN A 111 14.77 14.03 -11.43
CA GLN A 111 15.91 13.15 -11.59
C GLN A 111 16.41 12.61 -10.25
N ARG A 112 17.01 11.43 -10.27
CA ARG A 112 17.78 10.89 -9.14
C ARG A 112 19.18 10.54 -9.60
N ARG A 113 20.21 11.09 -8.96
CA ARG A 113 21.62 10.88 -9.35
C ARG A 113 21.85 11.08 -10.87
N HIS A 114 21.28 12.16 -11.41
CA HIS A 114 21.33 12.51 -12.84
C HIS A 114 20.67 11.50 -13.79
N GLN A 115 19.74 10.67 -13.29
CA GLN A 115 18.89 9.81 -14.11
C GLN A 115 17.46 10.35 -14.12
N LYS A 116 16.93 10.65 -15.32
CA LYS A 116 15.56 11.09 -15.55
C LYS A 116 14.56 9.98 -15.19
N LEU A 117 13.57 10.33 -14.38
CA LEU A 117 12.54 9.41 -13.85
C LEU A 117 11.15 9.76 -14.37
N ILE A 118 10.84 11.05 -14.43
CA ILE A 118 9.58 11.59 -14.95
C ILE A 118 9.92 12.73 -15.89
N GLU A 119 9.31 12.69 -17.08
CA GLU A 119 9.49 13.70 -18.12
C GLU A 119 8.13 14.28 -18.51
N ILE A 120 8.06 15.60 -18.71
CA ILE A 120 6.81 16.33 -18.94
C ILE A 120 6.94 17.19 -20.21
N ALA A 121 5.91 17.21 -21.05
CA ALA A 121 5.79 18.12 -22.19
C ALA A 121 4.42 18.84 -22.17
N PRO A 122 4.35 20.13 -22.49
CA PRO A 122 5.45 21.10 -22.43
C PRO A 122 5.94 21.29 -20.97
N ALA A 123 6.99 22.09 -20.75
CA ALA A 123 7.47 22.39 -19.41
C ALA A 123 6.40 23.19 -18.60
N PRO A 124 5.93 22.69 -17.44
CA PRO A 124 4.91 23.38 -16.65
C PRO A 124 5.37 24.77 -16.20
N HIS A 125 4.48 25.76 -16.27
CA HIS A 125 4.71 27.15 -15.84
C HIS A 125 5.99 27.80 -16.38
N LEU A 126 6.50 27.35 -17.53
CA LEU A 126 7.62 28.01 -18.20
C LEU A 126 7.13 29.28 -18.90
N ASP A 127 7.76 30.41 -18.58
CA ASP A 127 7.48 31.70 -19.21
C ASP A 127 7.64 31.61 -20.73
N ALA A 128 6.68 32.18 -21.47
CA ALA A 128 6.63 32.05 -22.93
C ALA A 128 7.86 32.68 -23.61
N ALA A 129 8.35 33.82 -23.11
CA ALA A 129 9.53 34.45 -23.67
C ALA A 129 10.81 33.64 -23.36
N VAL A 130 10.88 32.97 -22.21
CA VAL A 130 11.96 32.01 -21.92
C VAL A 130 11.90 30.83 -22.89
N ARG A 131 10.72 30.22 -23.08
CA ARG A 131 10.52 29.11 -24.02
C ARG A 131 10.96 29.46 -25.43
N GLU A 132 10.55 30.63 -25.94
CA GLU A 132 10.92 31.10 -27.27
C GLU A 132 12.44 31.27 -27.41
N ARG A 133 13.10 31.87 -26.41
CA ARG A 133 14.57 32.03 -26.43
C ARG A 133 15.30 30.68 -26.45
N ILE A 134 14.93 29.74 -25.57
CA ILE A 134 15.56 28.42 -25.50
C ILE A 134 15.35 27.66 -26.82
N SER A 135 14.13 27.69 -27.36
CA SER A 135 13.79 27.03 -28.62
C SER A 135 14.56 27.63 -29.80
N ALA A 136 14.65 28.96 -29.87
CA ALA A 136 15.40 29.66 -30.90
C ALA A 136 16.90 29.35 -30.85
N ASP A 137 17.50 29.29 -29.65
CA ASP A 137 18.91 28.94 -29.49
C ASP A 137 19.19 27.49 -29.87
N ALA A 138 18.27 26.56 -29.58
CA ALA A 138 18.37 25.17 -30.01
C ALA A 138 18.36 25.04 -31.54
N VAL A 139 17.42 25.73 -32.22
CA VAL A 139 17.34 25.75 -33.68
C VAL A 139 18.58 26.41 -34.28
N LYS A 140 19.03 27.54 -33.73
CA LYS A 140 20.23 28.25 -34.18
C LYS A 140 21.49 27.37 -34.08
N LEU A 141 21.64 26.64 -32.98
CA LEU A 141 22.74 25.68 -32.80
C LEU A 141 22.69 24.60 -33.88
N ALA A 142 21.52 23.98 -34.06
CA ALA A 142 21.31 22.92 -35.05
C ALA A 142 21.56 23.39 -36.49
N GLN A 143 21.08 24.58 -36.86
CA GLN A 143 21.33 25.19 -38.16
C GLN A 143 22.82 25.46 -38.40
N SER A 144 23.54 25.96 -37.38
CA SER A 144 24.97 26.30 -37.50
C SER A 144 25.88 25.12 -37.83
N VAL A 145 25.43 23.89 -37.49
CA VAL A 145 26.18 22.65 -37.77
C VAL A 145 25.57 21.84 -38.91
N GLY A 146 24.51 22.34 -39.56
CA GLY A 146 23.78 21.59 -40.58
C GLY A 146 23.20 20.28 -40.05
N TYR A 147 22.60 20.32 -38.85
CA TYR A 147 22.08 19.16 -38.15
C TYR A 147 21.03 18.42 -38.99
N GLN A 148 21.09 17.09 -39.01
CA GLN A 148 20.15 16.23 -39.74
C GLN A 148 19.52 15.20 -38.83
N ASN A 149 18.29 14.82 -39.15
CA ASN A 149 17.45 13.86 -38.42
C ASN A 149 16.97 14.40 -37.05
N ALA A 150 16.49 13.54 -36.16
CA ALA A 150 16.02 13.94 -34.84
C ALA A 150 17.15 14.04 -33.82
N GLY A 151 17.11 15.11 -33.03
CA GLY A 151 18.04 15.35 -31.94
C GLY A 151 17.39 16.08 -30.79
N THR A 152 18.11 16.22 -29.69
CA THR A 152 17.66 17.01 -28.55
C THR A 152 18.80 17.88 -28.03
N VAL A 153 18.49 19.14 -27.78
CA VAL A 153 19.42 20.11 -27.20
C VAL A 153 19.03 20.31 -25.74
N GLU A 154 19.95 20.01 -24.82
CA GLU A 154 19.69 20.08 -23.37
C GLU A 154 20.25 21.38 -22.77
N PHE A 155 19.48 21.95 -21.83
CA PHE A 155 19.77 23.19 -21.13
C PHE A 155 19.51 23.07 -19.63
N LEU A 156 20.34 23.74 -18.82
CA LEU A 156 20.01 24.08 -17.44
C LEU A 156 19.36 25.46 -17.43
N LEU A 157 18.21 25.59 -16.78
CA LEU A 157 17.49 26.85 -16.59
C LEU A 157 17.55 27.25 -15.12
N ASP A 158 18.09 28.43 -14.83
CA ASP A 158 18.16 28.98 -13.47
C ASP A 158 16.87 29.72 -13.07
N GLY A 159 16.73 30.02 -11.78
CA GLY A 159 15.56 30.71 -11.22
C GLY A 159 15.37 32.16 -11.71
N ASN A 160 16.36 32.76 -12.39
CA ASN A 160 16.26 34.09 -12.99
C ASN A 160 15.81 34.02 -14.46
N GLY A 161 15.58 32.83 -15.01
CA GLY A 161 15.19 32.63 -16.40
C GLY A 161 16.36 32.65 -17.39
N ASN A 162 17.61 32.50 -16.93
CA ASN A 162 18.76 32.29 -17.81
C ASN A 162 18.93 30.80 -18.09
N HIS A 163 19.16 30.46 -19.36
CA HIS A 163 19.43 29.09 -19.80
C HIS A 163 20.89 28.92 -20.22
N TYR A 164 21.43 27.73 -19.98
CA TYR A 164 22.81 27.37 -20.26
C TYR A 164 22.83 26.03 -20.99
N PHE A 165 23.40 26.01 -22.19
CA PHE A 165 23.56 24.80 -22.99
C PHE A 165 24.46 23.79 -22.25
N ILE A 166 24.07 22.51 -22.29
CA ILE A 166 24.84 21.39 -21.70
C ILE A 166 25.33 20.45 -22.79
N GLU A 167 24.40 19.82 -23.51
CA GLU A 167 24.71 18.77 -24.47
C GLU A 167 23.71 18.70 -25.62
N VAL A 168 24.12 18.00 -26.69
CA VAL A 168 23.22 17.57 -27.76
C VAL A 168 23.17 16.06 -27.77
N ASN A 169 21.98 15.50 -27.54
CA ASN A 169 21.70 14.11 -27.82
C ASN A 169 21.39 13.97 -29.31
N ALA A 170 22.41 13.57 -30.10
CA ALA A 170 22.28 13.40 -31.54
C ALA A 170 21.56 12.10 -31.96
N ARG A 171 20.42 11.83 -31.34
CA ARG A 171 19.58 10.62 -31.49
C ARG A 171 18.22 10.88 -30.87
N LEU A 172 17.27 9.99 -31.17
CA LEU A 172 16.01 9.92 -30.43
C LEU A 172 16.25 9.57 -28.95
N GLN A 173 15.49 10.20 -28.05
CA GLN A 173 15.49 9.93 -26.62
C GLN A 173 14.30 9.06 -26.20
N VAL A 174 14.34 8.50 -25.00
CA VAL A 174 13.27 7.62 -24.51
C VAL A 174 11.97 8.41 -24.31
N GLU A 175 12.10 9.66 -23.87
CA GLU A 175 11.07 10.65 -23.59
C GLU A 175 10.55 11.39 -24.83
N HIS A 176 10.87 10.94 -26.05
CA HIS A 176 10.31 11.53 -27.28
C HIS A 176 8.77 11.45 -27.32
N THR A 177 8.20 10.43 -26.70
CA THR A 177 6.77 10.12 -26.73
C THR A 177 5.89 11.25 -26.16
N VAL A 178 6.32 11.96 -25.11
CA VAL A 178 5.55 13.10 -24.58
C VAL A 178 5.52 14.26 -25.56
N THR A 179 6.56 14.42 -26.38
CA THR A 179 6.57 15.39 -27.49
C THR A 179 5.64 14.95 -28.61
N GLU A 180 5.63 13.66 -28.98
CA GLU A 180 4.71 13.14 -30.00
C GLU A 180 3.26 13.35 -29.57
N GLU A 181 2.93 13.05 -28.31
CA GLU A 181 1.59 13.27 -27.76
C GLU A 181 1.17 14.74 -27.89
N VAL A 182 1.96 15.69 -27.36
CA VAL A 182 1.53 17.11 -27.34
C VAL A 182 1.62 17.81 -28.70
N THR A 183 2.35 17.27 -29.67
CA THR A 183 2.49 17.90 -31.00
C THR A 183 1.75 17.16 -32.12
N GLY A 184 1.38 15.90 -31.90
CA GLY A 184 0.83 15.02 -32.93
C GLY A 184 1.84 14.59 -34.01
N VAL A 185 3.13 14.88 -33.82
CA VAL A 185 4.19 14.55 -34.78
C VAL A 185 4.83 13.21 -34.40
N ASP A 186 4.70 12.20 -35.27
CA ASP A 186 5.40 10.93 -35.14
C ASP A 186 6.89 11.12 -35.50
N LEU A 187 7.74 11.15 -34.47
CA LEU A 187 9.16 11.39 -34.58
C LEU A 187 9.87 10.21 -35.25
N VAL A 188 9.52 8.97 -34.89
CA VAL A 188 10.16 7.78 -35.47
C VAL A 188 9.93 7.69 -36.97
N GLN A 189 8.68 7.88 -37.41
CA GLN A 189 8.32 7.92 -38.82
C GLN A 189 8.99 9.10 -39.54
N SER A 190 9.03 10.28 -38.91
CA SER A 190 9.70 11.45 -39.46
C SER A 190 11.20 11.20 -39.67
N GLN A 191 11.89 10.57 -38.71
CA GLN A 191 13.30 10.19 -38.85
C GLN A 191 13.55 9.29 -40.06
N ILE A 192 12.67 8.31 -40.29
CA ILE A 192 12.78 7.38 -41.43
C ILE A 192 12.57 8.14 -42.75
N ARG A 193 11.53 8.97 -42.84
CA ARG A 193 11.23 9.72 -44.09
C ARG A 193 12.29 10.77 -44.41
N ILE A 194 12.86 11.44 -43.41
CA ILE A 194 13.99 12.36 -43.57
C ILE A 194 15.23 11.59 -44.08
N ALA A 195 15.49 10.40 -43.52
CA ALA A 195 16.59 9.54 -43.98
C ALA A 195 16.38 9.04 -45.43
N ASP A 196 15.13 8.81 -45.83
CA ASP A 196 14.72 8.51 -47.21
C ASP A 196 14.83 9.74 -48.16
N GLY A 197 15.17 10.90 -47.60
CA GLY A 197 15.49 12.10 -48.35
C GLY A 197 14.35 13.08 -48.53
N HIS A 198 13.22 12.93 -47.84
CA HIS A 198 12.15 13.93 -47.82
C HIS A 198 12.60 15.18 -47.05
N SER A 199 12.18 16.36 -47.51
CA SER A 199 12.37 17.62 -46.77
C SER A 199 11.30 17.79 -45.68
N LEU A 200 11.56 18.61 -44.67
CA LEU A 200 10.54 18.92 -43.64
C LEU A 200 9.26 19.54 -44.25
N PRO A 201 9.34 20.46 -45.24
CA PRO A 201 8.16 20.90 -45.98
C PRO A 201 7.38 19.79 -46.69
N ASP A 202 8.05 18.79 -47.29
CA ASP A 202 7.38 17.63 -47.93
C ASP A 202 6.60 16.80 -46.92
N LEU A 203 7.08 16.75 -45.67
CA LEU A 203 6.42 16.09 -44.54
C LEU A 203 5.33 16.95 -43.90
N ASN A 204 5.06 18.14 -44.44
CA ASN A 204 4.14 19.13 -43.88
C ASN A 204 4.55 19.61 -42.48
N LEU A 205 5.85 19.54 -42.17
CA LEU A 205 6.46 19.95 -40.90
C LEU A 205 7.15 21.30 -41.07
N THR A 206 6.43 22.39 -40.81
CA THR A 206 6.99 23.75 -40.74
C THR A 206 6.74 24.34 -39.35
N GLN A 207 7.58 25.27 -38.90
CA GLN A 207 7.52 25.78 -37.52
C GLN A 207 6.14 26.37 -37.17
N GLU A 208 5.48 26.98 -38.14
CA GLU A 208 4.17 27.62 -37.99
C GLU A 208 3.03 26.62 -37.81
N LYS A 209 3.22 25.36 -38.22
CA LYS A 209 2.22 24.28 -38.12
C LYS A 209 2.35 23.45 -36.86
N VAL A 210 3.47 23.56 -36.15
CA VAL A 210 3.70 22.84 -34.90
C VAL A 210 3.07 23.62 -33.76
N HIS A 211 2.10 23.01 -33.09
CA HIS A 211 1.40 23.60 -31.95
C HIS A 211 1.40 22.63 -30.77
N ILE A 212 1.40 23.17 -29.56
CA ILE A 212 1.21 22.39 -28.35
C ILE A 212 -0.28 22.13 -28.15
N GLN A 213 -0.64 20.88 -27.91
CA GLN A 213 -1.97 20.45 -27.51
C GLN A 213 -1.89 19.74 -26.15
N GLY A 214 -2.46 20.38 -25.13
CA GLY A 214 -2.55 19.81 -23.78
C GLY A 214 -1.19 19.65 -23.08
N SER A 215 -1.11 18.62 -22.24
CA SER A 215 0.11 18.23 -21.54
C SER A 215 0.21 16.70 -21.46
N ALA A 216 1.43 16.19 -21.57
CA ALA A 216 1.75 14.79 -21.45
C ALA A 216 2.86 14.57 -20.45
N LEU A 217 2.79 13.45 -19.74
CA LEU A 217 3.81 13.04 -18.82
C LEU A 217 4.15 11.56 -18.99
N GLN A 218 5.41 11.25 -18.78
CA GLN A 218 5.97 9.92 -18.87
C GLN A 218 6.54 9.50 -17.52
N CYS A 219 6.22 8.28 -17.10
CA CYS A 219 6.84 7.66 -15.93
C CYS A 219 7.54 6.35 -16.33
N ARG A 220 8.75 6.16 -15.81
CA ARG A 220 9.51 4.91 -16.00
C ARG A 220 9.27 3.97 -14.83
N ILE A 221 8.54 2.89 -15.09
CA ILE A 221 8.38 1.79 -14.13
C ILE A 221 9.59 0.86 -14.25
N THR A 222 10.27 0.66 -13.13
CA THR A 222 11.47 -0.19 -13.03
C THR A 222 11.29 -1.22 -11.91
N THR A 223 12.13 -2.25 -11.89
CA THR A 223 12.18 -3.23 -10.79
C THR A 223 12.99 -2.71 -9.59
N GLU A 224 13.41 -1.45 -9.61
CA GLU A 224 14.17 -0.87 -8.51
C GLU A 224 13.30 -0.74 -7.26
N ASP A 225 13.78 -1.27 -6.15
CA ASP A 225 13.09 -1.17 -4.85
C ASP A 225 13.48 0.13 -4.14
N PRO A 226 12.57 1.14 -4.05
CA PRO A 226 12.90 2.40 -3.42
C PRO A 226 13.25 2.24 -1.92
N ALA A 227 12.74 1.19 -1.26
CA ALA A 227 13.07 0.88 0.14
C ALA A 227 14.51 0.36 0.31
N LYS A 228 15.13 -0.16 -0.77
CA LYS A 228 16.52 -0.64 -0.79
C LYS A 228 17.41 0.28 -1.62
N ALA A 229 17.21 1.59 -1.50
CA ALA A 229 17.98 2.60 -2.22
C ALA A 229 17.97 2.42 -3.76
N PHE A 230 16.86 1.90 -4.31
CA PHE A 230 16.64 1.63 -5.72
C PHE A 230 17.55 0.53 -6.28
N GLN A 231 17.89 -0.47 -5.48
CA GLN A 231 18.51 -1.69 -6.00
C GLN A 231 17.51 -2.42 -6.91
N PRO A 232 17.88 -2.81 -8.14
CA PRO A 232 17.03 -3.61 -9.01
C PRO A 232 16.69 -4.95 -8.36
N ASP A 233 15.39 -5.22 -8.22
CA ASP A 233 14.91 -6.54 -7.87
C ASP A 233 15.09 -7.48 -9.06
N THR A 234 15.57 -8.69 -8.77
CA THR A 234 15.94 -9.72 -9.76
C THR A 234 15.25 -11.06 -9.49
N GLU A 235 14.33 -11.11 -8.52
CA GLU A 235 13.57 -12.33 -8.25
C GLU A 235 12.81 -12.78 -9.51
N VAL A 236 13.07 -14.03 -9.91
CA VAL A 236 12.47 -14.65 -11.10
C VAL A 236 11.02 -15.02 -10.79
N GLY A 237 10.13 -14.04 -10.90
CA GLY A 237 8.68 -14.22 -10.76
C GLY A 237 7.96 -14.11 -12.10
N LYS A 238 6.86 -14.87 -12.26
CA LYS A 238 5.89 -14.62 -13.34
C LYS A 238 5.30 -13.23 -13.11
N VAL A 239 5.78 -12.24 -13.85
CA VAL A 239 5.22 -10.90 -13.78
C VAL A 239 3.92 -10.87 -14.57
N TRP A 240 2.84 -10.50 -13.89
CA TRP A 240 1.55 -10.21 -14.49
C TRP A 240 1.36 -8.70 -14.43
N ALA A 241 0.84 -8.10 -15.50
CA ALA A 241 0.38 -6.72 -15.54
C ALA A 241 -1.04 -6.71 -16.12
N SER A 242 -1.98 -6.02 -15.48
CA SER A 242 -3.42 -6.13 -15.76
C SER A 242 -3.90 -5.43 -17.02
N GLU A 243 -3.10 -4.57 -17.66
CA GLU A 243 -3.53 -3.82 -18.86
C GLU A 243 -2.88 -4.26 -20.17
N SER A 244 -2.03 -5.30 -20.15
CA SER A 244 -1.57 -5.95 -21.36
C SER A 244 -1.71 -7.46 -21.24
N ILE A 245 -2.60 -8.05 -22.06
CA ILE A 245 -2.63 -9.49 -22.38
C ILE A 245 -1.40 -9.84 -23.26
N VAL A 246 -0.24 -9.27 -22.93
CA VAL A 246 1.04 -9.55 -23.54
C VAL A 246 1.91 -10.03 -22.39
N PRO A 247 2.43 -11.28 -22.44
CA PRO A 247 3.47 -11.71 -21.52
C PRO A 247 4.64 -10.73 -21.68
N LEU A 248 4.78 -9.79 -20.75
CA LEU A 248 5.91 -8.89 -20.75
C LEU A 248 7.10 -9.67 -20.22
N ASP A 249 8.06 -9.92 -21.08
CA ASP A 249 9.27 -10.62 -20.71
C ASP A 249 10.22 -9.68 -19.95
N LEU A 250 9.91 -9.44 -18.67
CA LEU A 250 10.76 -8.67 -17.73
C LEU A 250 12.00 -9.47 -17.30
N ARG A 251 12.59 -10.25 -18.22
CA ARG A 251 13.74 -11.13 -17.95
C ARG A 251 15.05 -10.38 -17.72
N ALA A 252 15.10 -9.06 -17.89
CA ALA A 252 16.31 -8.28 -17.69
C ALA A 252 16.13 -7.19 -16.62
N PRO A 253 17.10 -6.97 -15.72
CA PRO A 253 17.11 -5.86 -14.75
C PRO A 253 17.14 -4.45 -15.38
N TRP A 254 17.13 -4.39 -16.72
CA TRP A 254 17.14 -3.18 -17.54
C TRP A 254 15.81 -2.96 -18.28
N CYS A 255 14.82 -3.82 -18.07
CA CYS A 255 13.49 -3.63 -18.66
C CYS A 255 12.79 -2.46 -17.97
N HIS A 256 12.72 -1.33 -18.66
CA HIS A 256 11.92 -0.18 -18.28
C HIS A 256 10.56 -0.31 -18.95
N LEU A 257 9.48 -0.35 -18.17
CA LEU A 257 8.15 -0.15 -18.72
C LEU A 257 7.84 1.34 -18.67
N THR A 258 7.66 1.93 -19.84
CA THR A 258 7.32 3.34 -19.94
C THR A 258 5.80 3.47 -19.97
N MET A 259 5.22 4.18 -19.00
CA MET A 259 3.81 4.57 -19.04
C MET A 259 3.72 6.02 -19.45
N ILE A 260 2.88 6.30 -20.45
CA ILE A 260 2.62 7.64 -20.96
C ILE A 260 1.14 7.90 -20.76
N HIS A 261 0.82 9.02 -20.14
CA HIS A 261 -0.54 9.53 -20.09
C HIS A 261 -0.53 10.96 -20.59
N SER A 262 -1.23 11.18 -21.69
CA SER A 262 -1.56 12.51 -22.15
C SER A 262 -2.93 12.89 -21.62
N SER A 263 -3.11 14.20 -21.52
CA SER A 263 -4.43 14.74 -21.32
C SER A 263 -5.33 14.45 -22.53
N LEU A 264 -4.79 14.19 -23.73
CA LEU A 264 -5.49 14.22 -25.02
C LEU A 264 -6.64 13.21 -25.16
N LYS A 265 -7.86 13.71 -24.94
CA LYS A 265 -9.17 13.29 -25.51
C LYS A 265 -10.29 13.63 -24.53
N SER A 266 -10.76 14.88 -24.54
CA SER A 266 -12.19 15.26 -24.60
C SER A 266 -12.34 16.77 -24.39
N SER A 267 -12.74 17.53 -25.42
CA SER A 267 -13.48 18.82 -25.42
C SER A 267 -13.31 19.87 -24.28
N GLN A 268 -12.28 19.80 -23.43
CA GLN A 268 -11.99 20.70 -22.32
C GLN A 268 -10.48 20.99 -22.33
N ILE A 269 -10.11 22.21 -21.94
CA ILE A 269 -8.71 22.62 -21.84
C ILE A 269 -8.05 21.73 -20.80
N GLU A 270 -6.95 21.13 -21.20
CA GLU A 270 -6.35 19.97 -20.58
C GLU A 270 -4.95 20.37 -20.09
N ASP A 271 -4.75 20.37 -18.77
CA ASP A 271 -3.57 20.93 -18.09
C ASP A 271 -2.68 19.86 -17.46
N HIS A 272 -1.51 20.29 -16.94
CA HIS A 272 -0.57 19.43 -16.22
C HIS A 272 -1.25 18.64 -15.10
N GLU A 273 -2.10 19.29 -14.30
CA GLU A 273 -2.83 18.61 -13.21
C GLU A 273 -3.71 17.45 -13.70
N SER A 274 -4.39 17.64 -14.84
CA SER A 274 -5.22 16.60 -15.45
C SER A 274 -4.38 15.42 -15.94
N ALA A 275 -3.21 15.67 -16.52
CA ALA A 275 -2.26 14.62 -16.90
C ALA A 275 -1.77 13.85 -15.66
N VAL A 276 -1.45 14.55 -14.56
CA VAL A 276 -1.05 13.94 -13.28
C VAL A 276 -2.13 13.02 -12.73
N LYS A 277 -3.40 13.45 -12.71
CA LYS A 277 -4.53 12.63 -12.24
C LYS A 277 -4.69 11.35 -13.08
N LYS A 278 -4.54 11.44 -14.40
CA LYS A 278 -4.60 10.28 -15.31
C LYS A 278 -3.46 9.30 -15.04
N MET A 279 -2.23 9.78 -14.86
CA MET A 279 -1.12 8.90 -14.50
C MET A 279 -1.31 8.25 -13.13
N LEU A 280 -1.77 9.00 -12.13
CA LEU A 280 -2.07 8.44 -10.81
C LEU A 280 -3.10 7.30 -10.88
N ARG A 281 -4.17 7.47 -11.67
CA ARG A 281 -5.14 6.39 -11.92
C ARG A 281 -4.45 5.18 -12.55
N ALA A 282 -3.67 5.40 -13.60
CA ALA A 282 -3.05 4.31 -14.34
C ALA A 282 -2.00 3.54 -13.52
N LEU A 283 -1.17 4.23 -12.74
CA LEU A 283 -0.27 3.60 -11.77
C LEU A 283 -1.05 2.80 -10.71
N ALA A 284 -2.16 3.36 -10.22
CA ALA A 284 -3.03 2.72 -9.25
C ALA A 284 -3.84 1.54 -9.84
N GLU A 285 -4.00 1.44 -11.16
CA GLU A 285 -4.59 0.30 -11.88
C GLU A 285 -3.53 -0.75 -12.24
N PHE A 286 -2.26 -0.34 -12.37
CA PHE A 286 -1.15 -1.22 -12.67
C PHE A 286 -0.91 -2.21 -11.52
N ARG A 287 -0.91 -3.51 -11.84
CA ARG A 287 -0.72 -4.58 -10.86
C ARG A 287 0.42 -5.47 -11.28
N ILE A 288 1.66 -5.07 -10.95
CA ILE A 288 2.83 -5.93 -11.06
C ILE A 288 2.94 -6.83 -9.83
N ARG A 289 3.12 -8.13 -10.06
CA ARG A 289 3.34 -9.15 -9.01
C ARG A 289 4.59 -9.95 -9.34
N GLY A 290 5.28 -10.45 -8.30
CA GLY A 290 6.48 -11.28 -8.45
C GLY A 290 7.80 -10.52 -8.33
N VAL A 291 7.81 -9.20 -8.56
CA VAL A 291 8.95 -8.31 -8.34
C VAL A 291 8.50 -7.04 -7.64
N LYS A 292 9.41 -6.39 -6.91
CA LYS A 292 9.24 -5.01 -6.44
C LYS A 292 9.34 -4.04 -7.60
N THR A 293 8.71 -2.88 -7.43
CA THR A 293 8.68 -1.82 -8.43
C THR A 293 8.79 -0.47 -7.78
N ASN A 294 9.24 0.53 -8.53
CA ASN A 294 9.27 1.93 -8.10
C ASN A 294 7.89 2.64 -8.12
N ILE A 295 6.79 1.96 -8.44
CA ILE A 295 5.43 2.55 -8.49
C ILE A 295 5.05 3.35 -7.23
N PRO A 296 5.23 2.84 -5.99
CA PRO A 296 4.85 3.61 -4.80
C PRO A 296 5.63 4.93 -4.67
N PHE A 297 6.88 4.96 -5.14
CA PHE A 297 7.68 6.18 -5.19
C PHE A 297 7.14 7.15 -6.26
N LEU A 298 6.81 6.66 -7.45
CA LEU A 298 6.20 7.49 -8.51
C LEU A 298 4.87 8.09 -8.04
N GLU A 299 4.02 7.31 -7.36
CA GLU A 299 2.78 7.83 -6.77
C GLU A 299 3.03 8.94 -5.74
N ASN A 300 4.06 8.80 -4.90
CA ASN A 300 4.43 9.83 -3.93
C ASN A 300 4.87 11.13 -4.64
N VAL A 301 5.67 11.02 -5.70
CA VAL A 301 6.09 12.17 -6.52
C VAL A 301 4.87 12.87 -7.14
N LEU A 302 3.98 12.12 -7.78
CA LEU A 302 2.80 12.66 -8.47
C LEU A 302 1.76 13.27 -7.50
N LYS A 303 1.76 12.87 -6.22
CA LYS A 303 0.91 13.46 -5.17
C LYS A 303 1.54 14.69 -4.50
N HIS A 304 2.83 14.96 -4.74
CA HIS A 304 3.56 16.02 -4.07
C HIS A 304 3.18 17.41 -4.61
N GLU A 305 2.93 18.38 -3.73
CA GLU A 305 2.45 19.71 -4.11
C GLU A 305 3.41 20.43 -5.08
N GLN A 306 4.73 20.36 -4.84
CA GLN A 306 5.73 20.96 -5.73
C GLN A 306 5.65 20.39 -7.16
N PHE A 307 5.37 19.08 -7.30
CA PHE A 307 5.25 18.45 -8.62
C PHE A 307 3.93 18.83 -9.31
N VAL A 308 2.81 18.79 -8.58
CA VAL A 308 1.49 19.17 -9.11
C VAL A 308 1.48 20.65 -9.55
N THR A 309 2.14 21.53 -8.81
CA THR A 309 2.26 22.96 -9.15
C THR A 309 3.39 23.27 -10.14
N GLY A 310 4.09 22.25 -10.65
CA GLY A 310 5.17 22.41 -11.64
C GLY A 310 6.41 23.17 -11.15
N LYS A 311 6.58 23.31 -9.83
CA LYS A 311 7.72 23.97 -9.18
C LYS A 311 8.77 22.93 -8.77
N VAL A 312 9.28 22.21 -9.77
CA VAL A 312 10.32 21.18 -9.56
C VAL A 312 11.62 21.59 -10.22
N ASP A 313 12.72 21.20 -9.59
CA ASP A 313 14.08 21.33 -10.11
C ASP A 313 14.84 20.02 -9.90
N THR A 314 16.10 19.99 -10.32
CA THR A 314 16.96 18.79 -10.21
C THR A 314 17.27 18.34 -8.79
N SER A 315 17.05 19.19 -7.77
CA SER A 315 17.24 18.87 -6.34
C SER A 315 15.97 18.31 -5.70
N PHE A 316 14.81 18.38 -6.36
CA PHE A 316 13.49 18.04 -5.82
C PHE A 316 13.43 16.71 -5.05
N ILE A 317 13.98 15.62 -5.60
CA ILE A 317 13.93 14.30 -4.93
C ILE A 317 14.83 14.27 -3.70
N ASP A 318 16.01 14.90 -3.76
CA ASP A 318 16.98 14.92 -2.66
C ASP A 318 16.49 15.81 -1.50
N GLU A 319 15.73 16.87 -1.79
CA GLU A 319 15.12 17.77 -0.79
C GLU A 319 13.87 17.18 -0.12
N ASN A 320 13.26 16.15 -0.71
CA ASN A 320 12.01 15.55 -0.22
C ASN A 320 12.21 14.05 0.12
N PRO A 321 12.94 13.72 1.21
CA PRO A 321 13.26 12.34 1.57
C PRO A 321 12.03 11.45 1.84
N ASP A 322 10.92 12.08 2.25
CA ASP A 322 9.62 11.42 2.48
C ASP A 322 9.13 10.64 1.26
N LEU A 323 9.48 11.07 0.04
CA LEU A 323 9.09 10.41 -1.21
C LEU A 323 9.58 8.95 -1.26
N THR A 324 10.72 8.66 -0.63
CA THR A 324 11.36 7.33 -0.60
C THR A 324 11.18 6.59 0.72
N GLN A 325 10.94 7.31 1.82
CA GLN A 325 10.84 6.72 3.16
C GLN A 325 9.40 6.30 3.51
N LYS A 326 8.39 7.04 3.04
CA LYS A 326 6.98 6.77 3.33
C LYS A 326 6.32 5.98 2.20
N LEU A 327 6.79 4.76 1.99
CA LEU A 327 6.20 3.85 1.00
C LEU A 327 5.10 3.02 1.66
N VAL A 328 3.85 3.23 1.22
CA VAL A 328 2.72 2.43 1.70
C VAL A 328 2.59 1.18 0.83
N PRO A 329 2.85 -0.04 1.36
CA PRO A 329 2.70 -1.25 0.57
C PRO A 329 1.22 -1.51 0.27
N GLY A 330 0.92 -1.78 -1.01
CA GLY A 330 -0.42 -2.19 -1.42
C GLY A 330 -0.88 -3.47 -0.71
N GLN A 331 -2.14 -3.52 -0.30
CA GLN A 331 -2.68 -4.71 0.37
C GLN A 331 -2.83 -5.88 -0.60
N ASN A 332 -2.27 -7.04 -0.25
CA ASN A 332 -2.31 -8.23 -1.08
C ASN A 332 -3.35 -9.27 -0.60
N ARG A 333 -4.62 -8.85 -0.51
CA ARG A 333 -5.69 -9.71 0.04
C ARG A 333 -6.02 -10.90 -0.87
N ALA A 334 -6.21 -10.65 -2.17
CA ALA A 334 -6.61 -11.68 -3.12
C ALA A 334 -5.58 -12.81 -3.25
N GLN A 335 -4.29 -12.50 -3.34
CA GLN A 335 -3.25 -13.52 -3.43
C GLN A 335 -3.14 -14.36 -2.16
N LYS A 336 -3.35 -13.76 -0.97
CA LYS A 336 -3.40 -14.52 0.30
C LYS A 336 -4.54 -15.52 0.31
N LEU A 337 -5.72 -15.15 -0.20
CA LEU A 337 -6.86 -16.05 -0.34
C LEU A 337 -6.61 -17.15 -1.37
N LEU A 338 -6.07 -16.80 -2.55
CA LEU A 338 -5.70 -17.78 -3.58
C LEU A 338 -4.65 -18.77 -3.07
N TYR A 339 -3.64 -18.28 -2.36
CA TYR A 339 -2.64 -19.13 -1.72
C TYR A 339 -3.27 -20.06 -0.68
N TYR A 340 -4.18 -19.55 0.15
CA TYR A 340 -4.92 -20.36 1.10
C TYR A 340 -5.72 -21.48 0.42
N PHE A 341 -6.46 -21.16 -0.65
CA PHE A 341 -7.21 -22.17 -1.41
C PHE A 341 -6.29 -23.18 -2.11
N ALA A 342 -5.23 -22.72 -2.76
CA ALA A 342 -4.26 -23.59 -3.42
C ALA A 342 -3.61 -24.55 -2.40
N ASN A 343 -3.19 -24.04 -1.25
CA ASN A 343 -2.64 -24.85 -0.18
C ASN A 343 -3.66 -25.85 0.37
N LEU A 344 -4.91 -25.43 0.59
CA LEU A 344 -5.99 -26.30 1.06
C LEU A 344 -6.29 -27.42 0.05
N MET A 345 -6.29 -27.12 -1.25
CA MET A 345 -6.56 -28.12 -2.30
C MET A 345 -5.44 -29.14 -2.46
N VAL A 346 -4.18 -28.71 -2.32
CA VAL A 346 -3.00 -29.57 -2.51
C VAL A 346 -2.65 -30.34 -1.24
N ASN A 347 -2.63 -29.65 -0.09
CA ASN A 347 -2.13 -30.20 1.17
C ASN A 347 -3.26 -30.60 2.14
N GLY A 348 -4.52 -30.30 1.82
CA GLY A 348 -5.64 -30.51 2.73
C GLY A 348 -5.73 -29.44 3.84
N PRO A 349 -6.71 -29.57 4.76
CA PRO A 349 -6.88 -28.64 5.87
C PRO A 349 -5.71 -28.73 6.87
N SER A 350 -5.26 -27.58 7.36
CA SER A 350 -4.20 -27.50 8.38
C SER A 350 -4.60 -28.11 9.72
N THR A 351 -5.90 -28.10 10.04
CA THR A 351 -6.46 -28.75 11.21
C THR A 351 -7.00 -30.12 10.81
N PRO A 352 -6.56 -31.22 11.47
CA PRO A 352 -7.12 -32.55 11.22
C PRO A 352 -8.63 -32.55 11.37
N LEU A 353 -9.32 -33.17 10.41
CA LEU A 353 -10.75 -33.39 10.50
C LEU A 353 -11.01 -34.44 11.58
N ALA A 354 -12.06 -34.22 12.40
CA ALA A 354 -12.46 -35.17 13.44
C ALA A 354 -12.99 -36.49 12.85
N THR A 355 -13.37 -36.49 11.57
CA THR A 355 -13.87 -37.66 10.84
C THR A 355 -13.25 -37.70 9.44
N GLY A 356 -13.17 -38.90 8.85
CA GLY A 356 -12.80 -39.06 7.44
C GLY A 356 -13.94 -38.80 6.45
N LEU A 357 -15.11 -38.33 6.94
CA LEU A 357 -16.25 -38.05 6.08
C LEU A 357 -16.00 -36.77 5.29
N MET A 358 -16.31 -36.83 3.99
CA MET A 358 -16.25 -35.65 3.14
C MET A 358 -17.37 -34.66 3.52
N PRO A 359 -17.12 -33.34 3.44
CA PRO A 359 -18.16 -32.34 3.65
C PRO A 359 -19.34 -32.58 2.70
N ALA A 360 -20.56 -32.50 3.23
CA ALA A 360 -21.76 -32.59 2.41
C ALA A 360 -21.83 -31.40 1.45
N ASN A 361 -22.13 -31.66 0.16
CA ASN A 361 -22.35 -30.60 -0.83
C ASN A 361 -23.77 -30.03 -0.69
N VAL A 362 -24.04 -29.41 0.45
CA VAL A 362 -25.34 -28.82 0.78
C VAL A 362 -25.15 -27.35 1.10
N LYS A 363 -25.94 -26.49 0.45
CA LYS A 363 -26.07 -25.09 0.83
C LYS A 363 -27.18 -25.00 1.89
N PRO A 364 -26.86 -24.64 3.15
CA PRO A 364 -27.88 -24.56 4.20
C PRO A 364 -28.91 -23.47 3.84
N SER A 365 -30.20 -23.77 4.00
CA SER A 365 -31.26 -22.77 3.83
C SER A 365 -31.33 -21.89 5.07
N VAL A 366 -31.21 -20.58 4.90
CA VAL A 366 -31.48 -19.62 5.97
C VAL A 366 -32.96 -19.26 5.91
N PRO A 367 -33.74 -19.45 6.98
CA PRO A 367 -35.15 -19.07 6.99
C PRO A 367 -35.32 -17.56 6.75
N PRO A 368 -36.39 -17.13 6.05
CA PRO A 368 -36.64 -15.72 5.80
C PRO A 368 -36.95 -14.97 7.09
N GLN A 369 -36.56 -13.70 7.16
CA GLN A 369 -36.97 -12.80 8.24
C GLN A 369 -38.47 -12.49 8.09
N ARG A 370 -39.21 -12.55 9.20
CA ARG A 370 -40.62 -12.15 9.26
C ARG A 370 -40.68 -10.79 9.96
N GLY A 371 -41.24 -9.78 9.28
CA GLY A 371 -41.35 -8.41 9.82
C GLY A 371 -40.17 -7.51 9.43
N HIS A 372 -40.45 -6.20 9.35
CA HIS A 372 -39.45 -5.16 9.02
C HIS A 372 -38.86 -4.50 10.26
N GLU A 373 -39.62 -4.46 11.37
CA GLU A 373 -39.18 -3.83 12.62
C GLU A 373 -38.61 -4.87 13.58
N LEU A 374 -37.52 -4.50 14.24
CA LEU A 374 -36.86 -5.33 15.23
C LEU A 374 -37.70 -5.38 16.53
N PRO A 375 -38.12 -6.56 17.01
CA PRO A 375 -38.88 -6.68 18.25
C PRO A 375 -38.02 -6.37 19.46
N GLN A 376 -38.65 -5.79 20.49
CA GLN A 376 -38.00 -5.56 21.78
C GLN A 376 -37.65 -6.88 22.46
N GLY A 377 -36.50 -6.91 23.14
CA GLY A 377 -36.02 -8.08 23.87
C GLY A 377 -35.50 -7.70 25.26
N PHE A 378 -35.16 -8.70 26.06
CA PHE A 378 -34.73 -8.49 27.45
C PHE A 378 -33.46 -7.65 27.60
N ARG A 379 -32.67 -7.47 26.52
CA ARG A 379 -31.51 -6.57 26.54
C ARG A 379 -31.90 -5.13 26.81
N ASP A 380 -33.08 -4.70 26.38
CA ASP A 380 -33.51 -3.31 26.58
C ASP A 380 -33.67 -2.99 28.06
N ALA A 381 -34.12 -3.95 28.87
CA ALA A 381 -34.19 -3.81 30.32
C ALA A 381 -32.80 -3.61 30.94
N TYR A 382 -31.81 -4.37 30.46
CA TYR A 382 -30.42 -4.24 30.90
C TYR A 382 -29.79 -2.90 30.48
N VAL A 383 -29.96 -2.49 29.22
CA VAL A 383 -29.36 -1.25 28.70
C VAL A 383 -29.97 -0.01 29.34
N LYS A 384 -31.29 -0.01 29.61
CA LYS A 384 -31.99 1.15 30.19
C LYS A 384 -31.84 1.24 31.71
N GLY A 385 -31.82 0.10 32.41
CA GLY A 385 -31.95 0.06 33.87
C GLY A 385 -30.85 -0.70 34.60
N GLY A 386 -29.83 -1.21 33.90
CA GLY A 386 -28.73 -1.95 34.49
C GLY A 386 -29.07 -3.39 34.90
N PRO A 387 -28.11 -4.09 35.55
CA PRO A 387 -28.25 -5.50 35.90
C PRO A 387 -29.38 -5.78 36.89
N GLU A 388 -29.67 -4.87 37.83
CA GLU A 388 -30.77 -5.04 38.78
C GLU A 388 -32.13 -4.92 38.09
N ALA A 389 -32.29 -4.01 37.13
CA ALA A 389 -33.53 -3.89 36.36
C ALA A 389 -33.75 -5.11 35.48
N PHE A 390 -32.68 -5.66 34.89
CA PHE A 390 -32.73 -6.91 34.16
C PHE A 390 -33.16 -8.08 35.06
N ALA A 391 -32.54 -8.26 36.23
CA ALA A 391 -32.91 -9.31 37.18
C ALA A 391 -34.38 -9.18 37.63
N ARG A 392 -34.84 -7.96 37.93
CA ARG A 392 -36.26 -7.69 38.22
C ARG A 392 -37.15 -8.06 37.03
N ALA A 393 -36.80 -7.66 35.81
CA ALA A 393 -37.60 -7.97 34.62
C ALA A 393 -37.73 -9.48 34.40
N VAL A 394 -36.64 -10.23 34.60
CA VAL A 394 -36.62 -11.69 34.55
C VAL A 394 -37.51 -12.29 35.63
N ARG A 395 -37.43 -11.81 36.87
CA ARG A 395 -38.25 -12.33 37.98
C ARG A 395 -39.75 -12.07 37.80
N HIS A 396 -40.12 -10.93 37.23
CA HIS A 396 -41.52 -10.56 36.96
C HIS A 396 -42.11 -11.28 35.74
N HIS A 397 -41.27 -11.89 34.88
CA HIS A 397 -41.75 -12.64 33.73
C HIS A 397 -42.58 -13.85 34.18
N LYS A 398 -43.76 -14.03 33.58
CA LYS A 398 -44.62 -15.19 33.83
C LYS A 398 -44.28 -16.30 32.84
N GLY A 399 -43.65 -17.37 33.33
CA GLY A 399 -43.25 -18.53 32.53
C GLY A 399 -41.76 -18.82 32.66
N LEU A 400 -41.33 -19.92 32.03
CA LEU A 400 -39.91 -20.27 31.94
C LEU A 400 -39.26 -19.52 30.78
N LEU A 401 -38.19 -18.78 31.07
CA LEU A 401 -37.33 -18.21 30.04
C LEU A 401 -36.27 -19.22 29.62
N LEU A 402 -35.80 -19.09 28.37
CA LEU A 402 -34.80 -19.98 27.78
C LEU A 402 -33.54 -19.22 27.43
N THR A 403 -32.39 -19.89 27.58
CA THR A 403 -31.11 -19.49 26.99
C THR A 403 -30.77 -20.43 25.86
N ASP A 404 -30.47 -19.86 24.68
CA ASP A 404 -29.98 -20.65 23.55
C ASP A 404 -28.47 -20.85 23.66
N THR A 405 -28.03 -22.09 23.78
CA THR A 405 -26.60 -22.49 23.85
C THR A 405 -26.03 -22.96 22.52
N THR A 406 -26.81 -22.87 21.43
CA THR A 406 -26.41 -23.31 20.08
C THR A 406 -25.14 -22.62 19.60
N PHE A 407 -24.92 -21.37 20.00
CA PHE A 407 -23.78 -20.56 19.57
C PHE A 407 -22.50 -20.82 20.39
N ARG A 408 -22.57 -21.61 21.48
CA ARG A 408 -21.45 -21.91 22.39
C ARG A 408 -21.44 -23.36 22.87
N ASP A 409 -22.20 -23.73 23.91
CA ASP A 409 -22.06 -25.04 24.57
C ASP A 409 -22.44 -26.22 23.69
N ALA A 410 -23.44 -26.06 22.82
CA ALA A 410 -23.91 -27.15 21.97
C ALA A 410 -22.82 -27.66 21.03
N HIS A 411 -22.19 -26.76 20.27
CA HIS A 411 -21.12 -27.15 19.35
C HIS A 411 -19.78 -27.38 20.06
N GLN A 412 -19.57 -26.81 21.25
CA GLN A 412 -18.45 -27.21 22.12
C GLN A 412 -18.56 -28.68 22.53
N SER A 413 -19.78 -29.15 22.85
CA SER A 413 -20.06 -30.52 23.25
C SER A 413 -20.05 -31.49 22.07
N LEU A 414 -20.68 -31.12 20.94
CA LEU A 414 -20.95 -32.04 19.82
C LEU A 414 -19.92 -31.95 18.68
N LEU A 415 -19.28 -30.80 18.50
CA LEU A 415 -18.49 -30.48 17.29
C LEU A 415 -17.09 -29.93 17.63
N ALA A 416 -16.57 -30.24 18.83
CA ALA A 416 -15.26 -29.78 19.31
C ALA A 416 -15.05 -28.27 19.13
N THR A 417 -16.12 -27.50 19.28
CA THR A 417 -16.14 -26.04 19.19
C THR A 417 -15.81 -25.49 17.79
N ARG A 418 -16.06 -26.27 16.72
CA ARG A 418 -15.62 -25.95 15.35
C ARG A 418 -16.63 -25.15 14.51
N VAL A 419 -17.78 -24.74 15.07
CA VAL A 419 -18.74 -23.88 14.34
C VAL A 419 -18.13 -22.49 14.14
N ARG A 420 -18.18 -22.00 12.90
CA ARG A 420 -17.48 -20.79 12.44
C ARG A 420 -18.36 -19.55 12.50
N THR A 421 -17.73 -18.37 12.54
CA THR A 421 -18.45 -17.09 12.52
C THR A 421 -19.37 -16.95 11.31
N PHE A 422 -18.96 -17.51 10.17
CA PHE A 422 -19.74 -17.49 8.92
C PHE A 422 -21.15 -18.08 9.12
N ASP A 423 -21.24 -19.27 9.72
CA ASP A 423 -22.51 -19.99 9.90
C ASP A 423 -23.40 -19.29 10.94
N LEU A 424 -22.81 -18.88 12.07
CA LEU A 424 -23.51 -18.17 13.14
C LEU A 424 -24.08 -16.83 12.65
N LYS A 425 -23.30 -16.08 11.87
CA LYS A 425 -23.74 -14.81 11.28
C LYS A 425 -24.96 -15.01 10.38
N ASN A 426 -24.95 -16.03 9.54
CA ASN A 426 -26.01 -16.23 8.54
C ASN A 426 -27.39 -16.46 9.19
N ILE A 427 -27.46 -17.12 10.34
CA ILE A 427 -28.72 -17.38 11.05
C ILE A 427 -29.09 -16.30 12.06
N SER A 428 -28.14 -15.47 12.49
CA SER A 428 -28.32 -14.46 13.53
C SER A 428 -29.51 -13.50 13.32
N PRO A 429 -29.78 -12.97 12.11
CA PRO A 429 -30.93 -12.11 11.90
C PRO A 429 -32.27 -12.81 12.15
N PHE A 430 -32.37 -14.10 11.79
CA PHE A 430 -33.56 -14.90 12.08
C PHE A 430 -33.74 -15.09 13.59
N VAL A 431 -32.64 -15.36 14.32
CA VAL A 431 -32.65 -15.46 15.79
C VAL A 431 -33.13 -14.17 16.43
N SER A 432 -32.57 -13.04 16.01
CA SER A 432 -32.93 -11.72 16.53
C SER A 432 -34.40 -11.38 16.33
N GLN A 433 -34.99 -11.78 15.20
CA GLN A 433 -36.39 -11.50 14.87
C GLN A 433 -37.39 -12.45 15.54
N ASN A 434 -37.07 -13.73 15.65
CA ASN A 434 -38.06 -14.75 16.04
C ASN A 434 -37.90 -15.25 17.49
N PHE A 435 -36.76 -14.98 18.13
CA PHE A 435 -36.45 -15.44 19.48
C PHE A 435 -36.11 -14.28 20.42
N ASN A 436 -36.78 -13.14 20.22
CA ASN A 436 -36.57 -11.92 21.00
C ASN A 436 -36.93 -12.06 22.50
N ASN A 437 -37.71 -13.08 22.84
CA ASN A 437 -38.12 -13.43 24.20
C ASN A 437 -37.11 -14.31 24.96
N LEU A 438 -35.97 -14.69 24.35
CA LEU A 438 -34.92 -15.42 25.05
C LEU A 438 -34.36 -14.60 26.21
N PHE A 439 -34.03 -15.28 27.31
CA PHE A 439 -33.26 -14.70 28.42
C PHE A 439 -31.89 -14.23 27.92
N SER A 440 -31.21 -15.09 27.16
CA SER A 440 -29.94 -14.78 26.52
C SER A 440 -29.65 -15.73 25.36
N VAL A 441 -28.68 -15.34 24.52
CA VAL A 441 -27.96 -16.28 23.64
C VAL A 441 -26.56 -16.44 24.21
N GLU A 442 -26.20 -17.67 24.56
CA GLU A 442 -24.85 -17.99 24.98
C GLU A 442 -23.97 -18.21 23.75
N ASN A 443 -23.02 -17.31 23.53
CA ASN A 443 -22.25 -17.28 22.28
C ASN A 443 -20.75 -17.01 22.45
N TRP A 444 -20.26 -17.00 23.69
CA TRP A 444 -18.88 -16.64 23.98
C TRP A 444 -18.35 -17.29 25.27
N GLY A 445 -17.04 -17.23 25.47
CA GLY A 445 -16.38 -17.87 26.60
C GLY A 445 -16.24 -19.39 26.45
N GLY A 446 -15.86 -20.07 27.53
CA GLY A 446 -15.45 -21.48 27.45
C GLY A 446 -14.33 -21.68 26.43
N ALA A 447 -14.44 -22.73 25.60
CA ALA A 447 -13.40 -23.06 24.62
C ALA A 447 -13.42 -22.20 23.35
N THR A 448 -14.47 -21.40 23.10
CA THR A 448 -14.62 -20.70 21.81
C THR A 448 -13.53 -19.66 21.56
N PHE A 449 -12.96 -19.09 22.63
CA PHE A 449 -11.94 -18.04 22.52
C PHE A 449 -10.63 -18.59 21.92
N ASP A 450 -10.06 -19.64 22.52
CA ASP A 450 -8.84 -20.29 22.01
C ASP A 450 -9.09 -20.96 20.66
N VAL A 451 -10.20 -21.70 20.53
CA VAL A 451 -10.47 -22.48 19.33
C VAL A 451 -10.64 -21.61 18.09
N ALA A 452 -11.30 -20.46 18.21
CA ALA A 452 -11.46 -19.52 17.10
C ALA A 452 -10.10 -19.11 16.52
N MET A 453 -9.14 -18.74 17.37
CA MET A 453 -7.82 -18.30 16.92
C MET A 453 -6.95 -19.47 16.45
N ARG A 454 -6.89 -20.54 17.26
CA ARG A 454 -5.96 -21.65 17.07
C ARG A 454 -6.32 -22.54 15.88
N PHE A 455 -7.61 -22.84 15.72
CA PHE A 455 -8.06 -23.84 14.75
C PHE A 455 -8.91 -23.28 13.61
N LEU A 456 -9.67 -22.21 13.87
CA LEU A 456 -10.54 -21.59 12.86
C LEU A 456 -9.89 -20.38 12.18
N HIS A 457 -8.74 -19.92 12.70
CA HIS A 457 -7.99 -18.76 12.24
C HIS A 457 -8.85 -17.49 12.13
N GLU A 458 -9.76 -17.30 13.09
CA GLU A 458 -10.64 -16.13 13.17
C GLU A 458 -10.58 -15.47 14.55
N CYS A 459 -10.90 -14.17 14.60
CA CYS A 459 -10.85 -13.41 15.83
C CYS A 459 -12.15 -13.59 16.64
N PRO A 460 -12.10 -14.07 17.90
CA PRO A 460 -13.30 -14.24 18.72
C PRO A 460 -13.98 -12.89 19.05
N TRP A 461 -13.22 -11.79 19.11
CA TRP A 461 -13.76 -10.44 19.30
C TRP A 461 -14.52 -9.93 18.07
N GLU A 462 -14.00 -10.20 16.87
CA GLU A 462 -14.68 -9.88 15.62
C GLU A 462 -15.99 -10.67 15.51
N ARG A 463 -15.97 -11.96 15.88
CA ARG A 463 -17.18 -12.77 16.00
C ARG A 463 -18.20 -12.11 16.92
N LEU A 464 -17.80 -11.72 18.14
CA LEU A 464 -18.68 -11.06 19.10
C LEU A 464 -19.29 -9.77 18.53
N ALA A 465 -18.48 -8.93 17.89
CA ALA A 465 -18.91 -7.66 17.30
C ALA A 465 -19.89 -7.88 16.12
N ILE A 466 -19.61 -8.83 15.23
CA ILE A 466 -20.49 -9.21 14.13
C ILE A 466 -21.82 -9.70 14.70
N LEU A 467 -21.81 -10.68 15.60
CA LEU A 467 -23.04 -11.21 16.18
C LEU A 467 -23.82 -10.15 16.94
N ARG A 468 -23.15 -9.20 17.60
CA ARG A 468 -23.83 -8.12 18.32
C ARG A 468 -24.56 -7.16 17.38
N LYS A 469 -23.99 -6.90 16.22
CA LYS A 469 -24.65 -6.13 15.17
C LYS A 469 -25.87 -6.85 14.62
N GLU A 470 -25.78 -8.17 14.41
CA GLU A 470 -26.87 -8.97 13.84
C GLU A 470 -27.96 -9.35 14.87
N ILE A 471 -27.66 -9.35 16.18
CA ILE A 471 -28.60 -9.66 17.28
C ILE A 471 -28.65 -8.51 18.30
N PRO A 472 -29.16 -7.33 17.94
CA PRO A 472 -29.11 -6.16 18.82
C PRO A 472 -30.03 -6.20 20.05
N ASN A 473 -31.08 -7.04 20.06
CA ASN A 473 -32.17 -7.02 21.05
C ASN A 473 -32.10 -8.11 22.14
N ILE A 474 -31.32 -9.17 21.94
CA ILE A 474 -31.18 -10.27 22.91
C ILE A 474 -29.89 -10.10 23.73
N PRO A 475 -29.89 -10.35 25.06
CA PRO A 475 -28.68 -10.38 25.87
C PRO A 475 -27.68 -11.44 25.39
N PHE A 476 -26.39 -11.11 25.40
CA PHE A 476 -25.33 -12.10 25.18
C PHE A 476 -24.80 -12.61 26.50
N GLN A 477 -24.64 -13.92 26.58
CA GLN A 477 -24.09 -14.63 27.72
C GLN A 477 -22.76 -15.27 27.34
N MET A 478 -21.82 -15.24 28.29
CA MET A 478 -20.57 -15.98 28.17
C MET A 478 -20.33 -16.87 29.38
N LEU A 479 -19.67 -18.00 29.15
CA LEU A 479 -19.13 -18.82 30.24
C LEU A 479 -17.74 -18.28 30.62
N LEU A 480 -17.63 -17.71 31.81
CA LEU A 480 -16.39 -17.19 32.36
C LEU A 480 -15.92 -18.08 33.52
N ARG A 481 -14.67 -18.54 33.47
CA ARG A 481 -14.07 -19.20 34.63
C ARG A 481 -13.56 -18.14 35.59
N GLY A 482 -14.12 -18.12 36.81
CA GLY A 482 -13.83 -17.10 37.81
C GLY A 482 -12.36 -16.95 38.18
N ALA A 483 -11.51 -17.96 37.93
CA ALA A 483 -10.07 -17.95 38.21
C ALA A 483 -9.21 -17.40 37.05
N ASN A 484 -9.59 -17.70 35.80
CA ASN A 484 -8.71 -17.57 34.64
C ASN A 484 -9.39 -16.90 33.42
N ALA A 485 -10.58 -16.35 33.60
CA ALA A 485 -11.45 -15.85 32.54
C ALA A 485 -11.72 -16.90 31.45
N VAL A 486 -10.97 -16.85 30.35
CA VAL A 486 -11.05 -17.75 29.19
C VAL A 486 -9.71 -18.44 28.87
N GLY A 487 -8.71 -18.26 29.74
CA GLY A 487 -7.37 -18.82 29.58
C GLY A 487 -7.12 -20.11 30.36
N TYR A 488 -5.98 -20.75 30.09
CA TYR A 488 -5.60 -22.04 30.66
C TYR A 488 -4.63 -21.95 31.86
N THR A 489 -4.18 -20.75 32.23
CA THR A 489 -3.23 -20.50 33.34
C THR A 489 -3.83 -19.50 34.33
N SER A 490 -3.33 -19.48 35.57
CA SER A 490 -3.70 -18.46 36.56
C SER A 490 -3.22 -17.08 36.10
N TYR A 491 -4.03 -16.06 36.31
CA TYR A 491 -3.68 -14.67 36.02
C TYR A 491 -3.65 -13.85 37.33
N PRO A 492 -2.83 -12.79 37.42
CA PRO A 492 -2.81 -11.92 38.60
C PRO A 492 -4.17 -11.20 38.80
N ASP A 493 -4.45 -10.73 40.01
CA ASP A 493 -5.77 -10.17 40.40
C ASP A 493 -6.19 -8.92 39.61
N ASN A 494 -5.23 -8.18 39.03
CA ASN A 494 -5.50 -7.12 38.05
C ASN A 494 -5.99 -7.66 36.69
N VAL A 495 -6.14 -8.98 36.57
CA VAL A 495 -6.69 -9.72 35.43
C VAL A 495 -7.82 -10.66 35.89
N VAL A 496 -7.72 -11.47 36.96
CA VAL A 496 -8.84 -12.25 37.55
C VAL A 496 -8.54 -12.74 38.99
N PHE A 497 -9.54 -12.68 39.91
CA PHE A 497 -9.48 -13.08 41.34
C PHE A 497 -9.72 -14.59 41.58
N ASN A 498 -9.07 -15.18 42.59
CA ASN A 498 -9.06 -16.64 42.82
C ASN A 498 -9.51 -17.04 44.24
N GLY A 499 -10.25 -18.15 44.36
CA GLY A 499 -10.61 -18.79 45.64
C GLY A 499 -10.59 -20.32 45.50
N GLU A 500 -9.80 -20.99 46.33
CA GLU A 500 -9.48 -22.43 46.22
C GLU A 500 -9.94 -23.18 47.48
N PHE A 501 -10.52 -24.39 47.33
CA PHE A 501 -10.94 -25.25 48.45
C PHE A 501 -10.77 -26.76 48.14
N SER A 502 -9.66 -27.37 48.61
CA SER A 502 -9.43 -28.84 48.70
C SER A 502 -9.46 -29.26 50.19
N ASP A 503 -10.13 -30.33 50.65
CA ASP A 503 -9.62 -31.73 50.69
C ASP A 503 -10.69 -32.75 51.27
N PRO A 504 -10.44 -34.00 51.75
CA PRO A 504 -10.62 -35.30 51.05
C PRO A 504 -11.42 -36.40 51.82
N SER A 505 -12.70 -36.21 52.15
CA SER A 505 -13.55 -37.35 52.52
C SER A 505 -14.98 -37.08 52.07
N LYS A 506 -15.40 -37.74 51.00
CA LYS A 506 -16.64 -37.37 50.29
C LYS A 506 -17.90 -37.81 51.06
N THR A 507 -18.44 -36.84 51.81
CA THR A 507 -19.88 -36.59 52.09
C THR A 507 -20.22 -35.11 51.80
N LYS A 508 -19.42 -34.47 50.93
CA LYS A 508 -19.21 -33.00 50.81
C LYS A 508 -20.34 -32.20 50.14
N TYR A 509 -21.16 -32.81 49.27
CA TYR A 509 -22.15 -32.11 48.44
C TYR A 509 -23.58 -32.42 48.89
N THR A 510 -23.96 -31.88 50.05
CA THR A 510 -25.33 -31.98 50.59
C THR A 510 -26.18 -30.79 50.13
N LEU A 511 -27.49 -30.85 50.33
CA LEU A 511 -28.35 -29.67 50.14
C LEU A 511 -27.83 -28.46 50.94
N GLY A 512 -27.39 -28.67 52.18
CA GLY A 512 -26.78 -27.63 53.03
C GLY A 512 -25.57 -26.96 52.37
N TYR A 513 -24.65 -27.75 51.79
CA TYR A 513 -23.49 -27.21 51.07
C TYR A 513 -23.89 -26.25 49.93
N TYR A 514 -24.88 -26.62 49.11
CA TYR A 514 -25.35 -25.76 48.03
C TYR A 514 -26.06 -24.51 48.53
N MET A 515 -26.79 -24.61 49.66
CA MET A 515 -27.47 -23.47 50.28
C MET A 515 -26.50 -22.48 50.94
N ASP A 516 -25.37 -22.96 51.48
CA ASP A 516 -24.31 -22.13 52.06
C ASP A 516 -23.51 -21.42 50.96
N LEU A 517 -23.18 -22.12 49.87
CA LEU A 517 -22.53 -21.51 48.71
C LEU A 517 -23.42 -20.44 48.04
N ALA A 518 -24.74 -20.70 47.97
CA ALA A 518 -25.69 -19.71 47.48
C ALA A 518 -25.71 -18.45 48.36
N ASP A 519 -25.59 -18.58 49.70
CA ASP A 519 -25.49 -17.42 50.60
C ASP A 519 -24.26 -16.56 50.28
N GLU A 520 -23.11 -17.18 50.06
CA GLU A 520 -21.88 -16.47 49.72
C GLU A 520 -22.01 -15.70 48.41
N LEU A 521 -22.56 -16.34 47.37
CA LEU A 521 -22.77 -15.73 46.05
C LEU A 521 -23.78 -14.58 46.11
N VAL A 522 -24.87 -14.73 46.86
CA VAL A 522 -25.87 -13.68 47.05
C VAL A 522 -25.30 -12.50 47.83
N LYS A 523 -24.54 -12.76 48.91
CA LYS A 523 -23.82 -11.71 49.66
C LYS A 523 -22.81 -10.96 48.80
N ALA A 524 -22.19 -11.64 47.83
CA ALA A 524 -21.28 -11.03 46.86
C ALA A 524 -21.99 -10.16 45.80
N GLY A 525 -23.33 -10.07 45.82
CA GLY A 525 -24.10 -9.20 44.92
C GLY A 525 -24.53 -9.86 43.61
N THR A 526 -24.68 -11.19 43.58
CA THR A 526 -25.14 -11.91 42.38
C THR A 526 -26.56 -11.50 41.97
N HIS A 527 -26.74 -11.08 40.72
CA HIS A 527 -28.05 -10.68 40.17
C HIS A 527 -28.92 -11.85 39.68
N VAL A 528 -28.30 -12.97 39.29
CA VAL A 528 -28.96 -14.21 38.84
C VAL A 528 -28.15 -15.40 39.32
N LEU A 529 -28.76 -16.32 40.07
CA LEU A 529 -28.07 -17.50 40.59
C LEU A 529 -28.07 -18.63 39.56
N GLY A 530 -26.89 -19.00 39.07
CA GLY A 530 -26.71 -20.09 38.12
C GLY A 530 -26.49 -21.45 38.79
N ILE A 531 -27.22 -22.48 38.37
CA ILE A 531 -26.94 -23.89 38.70
C ILE A 531 -26.34 -24.53 37.46
N LYS A 532 -25.05 -24.88 37.49
CA LYS A 532 -24.36 -25.50 36.35
C LYS A 532 -24.10 -26.98 36.60
N ASP A 533 -24.97 -27.83 36.07
CA ASP A 533 -24.77 -29.28 35.98
C ASP A 533 -24.05 -29.62 34.67
N MET A 534 -22.71 -29.47 34.69
CA MET A 534 -21.86 -29.68 33.51
C MET A 534 -21.82 -31.14 33.01
N ALA A 535 -22.22 -32.11 33.84
CA ALA A 535 -22.13 -33.53 33.53
C ALA A 535 -23.49 -34.19 33.25
N GLY A 536 -24.60 -33.48 33.48
CA GLY A 536 -25.95 -34.04 33.30
C GLY A 536 -26.30 -35.05 34.39
N LEU A 537 -25.86 -34.81 35.63
CA LEU A 537 -26.06 -35.72 36.76
C LEU A 537 -27.29 -35.37 37.61
N LEU A 538 -27.86 -34.18 37.42
CA LEU A 538 -29.01 -33.73 38.20
C LEU A 538 -30.27 -34.48 37.74
N LYS A 539 -30.89 -35.22 38.66
CA LYS A 539 -32.12 -35.98 38.43
C LYS A 539 -33.36 -35.12 38.71
N PRO A 540 -34.52 -35.38 38.09
CA PRO A 540 -35.73 -34.56 38.23
C PRO A 540 -36.17 -34.32 39.69
N GLU A 541 -36.11 -35.35 40.53
CA GLU A 541 -36.49 -35.22 41.95
C GLU A 541 -35.49 -34.36 42.73
N ALA A 542 -34.20 -34.49 42.42
CA ALA A 542 -33.15 -33.68 43.03
C ALA A 542 -33.22 -32.22 42.57
N THR A 543 -33.56 -31.97 41.31
CA THR A 543 -33.81 -30.62 40.78
C THR A 543 -34.97 -29.97 41.50
N THR A 544 -36.09 -30.67 41.63
CA THR A 544 -37.29 -30.16 42.33
C THR A 544 -36.92 -29.76 43.75
N LEU A 545 -36.22 -30.63 44.49
CA LEU A 545 -35.80 -30.35 45.85
C LEU A 545 -34.88 -29.12 45.93
N LEU A 546 -33.84 -29.06 45.08
CA LEU A 546 -32.84 -28.00 45.11
C LEU A 546 -33.43 -26.65 44.69
N VAL A 547 -34.17 -26.60 43.58
CA VAL A 547 -34.74 -25.36 43.05
C VAL A 547 -35.82 -24.82 43.98
N THR A 548 -36.67 -25.68 44.56
CA THR A 548 -37.66 -25.25 45.56
C THR A 548 -36.96 -24.69 46.80
N ALA A 549 -35.96 -25.37 47.35
CA ALA A 549 -35.22 -24.87 48.51
C ALA A 549 -34.54 -23.50 48.25
N LEU A 550 -33.93 -23.32 47.08
CA LEU A 550 -33.32 -22.05 46.68
C LEU A 550 -34.37 -20.95 46.47
N ARG A 551 -35.52 -21.28 45.88
CA ARG A 551 -36.63 -20.34 45.66
C ARG A 551 -37.27 -19.91 46.98
N ASP A 552 -37.45 -20.82 47.92
CA ASP A 552 -38.03 -20.54 49.23
C ASP A 552 -37.12 -19.60 50.03
N LYS A 553 -35.80 -19.79 49.95
CA LYS A 553 -34.81 -18.94 50.63
C LYS A 553 -34.61 -17.58 49.93
N TYR A 554 -34.62 -17.55 48.60
CA TYR A 554 -34.42 -16.32 47.80
C TYR A 554 -35.60 -16.09 46.84
N PRO A 555 -36.76 -15.62 47.34
CA PRO A 555 -37.98 -15.52 46.55
C PRO A 555 -37.86 -14.57 45.36
N ASP A 556 -37.02 -13.54 45.47
CA ASP A 556 -36.87 -12.48 44.46
C ASP A 556 -35.70 -12.71 43.50
N LEU A 557 -34.80 -13.65 43.79
CA LEU A 557 -33.60 -13.89 42.98
C LEU A 557 -33.93 -14.80 41.78
N PRO A 558 -33.65 -14.40 40.53
CA PRO A 558 -33.74 -15.31 39.40
C PRO A 558 -32.79 -16.49 39.56
N ILE A 559 -33.27 -17.69 39.23
CA ILE A 559 -32.47 -18.93 39.24
C ILE A 559 -32.38 -19.41 37.79
N HIS A 560 -31.16 -19.68 37.32
CA HIS A 560 -30.88 -20.13 35.95
C HIS A 560 -30.23 -21.51 36.00
N LEU A 561 -30.95 -22.54 35.59
CA LEU A 561 -30.46 -23.92 35.51
C LEU A 561 -29.82 -24.20 34.15
N HIS A 562 -28.65 -24.82 34.16
CA HIS A 562 -27.95 -25.38 33.00
C HIS A 562 -27.68 -26.87 33.29
N THR A 563 -28.10 -27.76 32.40
CA THR A 563 -27.76 -29.19 32.45
C THR A 563 -27.39 -29.71 31.05
N HIS A 564 -26.81 -30.90 30.99
CA HIS A 564 -26.52 -31.61 29.75
C HIS A 564 -27.41 -32.85 29.65
N ASP A 565 -27.89 -33.18 28.45
CA ASP A 565 -28.74 -34.35 28.21
C ASP A 565 -27.93 -35.66 28.05
N THR A 566 -26.75 -35.75 28.68
CA THR A 566 -25.86 -36.92 28.57
C THR A 566 -26.53 -38.21 29.04
N ALA A 567 -27.38 -38.11 30.08
CA ALA A 567 -28.11 -39.23 30.66
C ALA A 567 -29.49 -39.48 29.99
N GLY A 568 -29.89 -38.68 29.00
CA GLY A 568 -31.22 -38.74 28.38
C GLY A 568 -32.36 -38.27 29.30
N LEU A 569 -32.02 -37.55 30.38
CA LEU A 569 -32.95 -37.06 31.40
C LEU A 569 -33.01 -35.53 31.46
N GLY A 570 -32.34 -34.81 30.55
CA GLY A 570 -32.25 -33.35 30.60
C GLY A 570 -33.57 -32.62 30.37
N LEU A 571 -34.55 -33.24 29.67
CA LEU A 571 -35.90 -32.68 29.51
C LEU A 571 -36.82 -32.93 30.71
N PRO A 572 -36.83 -34.14 31.33
CA PRO A 572 -37.50 -34.37 32.60
C PRO A 572 -36.93 -33.58 33.79
N THR A 573 -35.62 -33.32 33.79
CA THR A 573 -34.87 -32.54 34.79
C THR A 573 -35.16 -31.05 34.67
#